data_AF-A0A1B9MVR6-F1
#
_entry.id   AF-A0A1B9MVR6-F1
#
_cell.length_a   1.000
_cell.length_b   1.000
_cell.length_c   1.000
_cell.angle_alpha   90.00
_cell.angle_beta   90.00
_cell.angle_gamma   90.00
#
_symmetry.space_group_name_H-M   'P 1'
#
loop_
_entity.id
_entity.type
_entity.pdbx_description
1 polymer ?
#
loop_
_entity_poly.entity_id
_entity_poly.type
_entity_poly.pdbx_seq_one_letter_code
_entity_poly.pdbx_strand_id
1 'polypeptide(L)'
;MTKLNWRKYPDNVPEKENGIAQKLCIVRIRFLNNCGELCESTTYDWYDEHAEFDEWIDDYVGEWSEHDNDEITHWIYADEIPLPEG
;
A
#
# COMPACT_ATOMS: atom_id res chain seq x y z
N MET A 1 -4.36 -4.18 -23.69
CA MET A 1 -4.31 -3.61 -22.34
C MET A 1 -3.38 -4.45 -21.51
N THR A 2 -2.29 -3.87 -21.00
CA THR A 2 -1.44 -4.54 -20.02
C THR A 2 -2.25 -4.70 -18.74
N LYS A 3 -2.34 -5.94 -18.24
CA LYS A 3 -3.02 -6.22 -16.97
C LYS A 3 -2.14 -5.68 -15.85
N LEU A 4 -2.67 -4.75 -15.04
CA LEU A 4 -1.99 -4.23 -13.86
C LEU A 4 -2.00 -5.27 -12.74
N ASN A 5 -0.86 -5.40 -12.04
CA ASN A 5 -0.66 -6.36 -10.95
C ASN A 5 -1.17 -5.83 -9.60
N TRP A 6 -2.46 -5.51 -9.52
CA TRP A 6 -3.07 -5.15 -8.25
C TRP A 6 -3.05 -6.33 -7.27
N ARG A 7 -2.54 -6.08 -6.07
CA ARG A 7 -2.46 -7.02 -4.96
C ARG A 7 -3.46 -6.60 -3.89
N LYS A 8 -4.11 -7.58 -3.25
CA LYS A 8 -5.09 -7.33 -2.19
C LYS A 8 -4.39 -7.25 -0.84
N TYR A 9 -4.70 -6.23 -0.05
CA TYR A 9 -4.22 -6.05 1.32
C TYR A 9 -5.31 -6.51 2.31
N PRO A 10 -4.97 -7.10 3.48
CA PRO A 10 -3.62 -7.44 3.97
C PRO A 10 -3.09 -8.79 3.43
N ASP A 11 -3.83 -9.49 2.57
CA ASP A 11 -3.48 -10.84 2.09
C ASP A 11 -2.09 -10.91 1.42
N ASN A 12 -1.68 -9.82 0.77
CA ASN A 12 -0.37 -9.68 0.13
C ASN A 12 0.19 -8.32 0.55
N VAL A 13 1.14 -8.30 1.48
CA VAL A 13 1.88 -7.07 1.84
C VAL A 13 3.04 -6.84 0.86
N PRO A 14 3.54 -5.60 0.70
CA PRO A 14 4.78 -5.36 -0.03
C PRO A 14 5.92 -6.24 0.50
N GLU A 15 6.76 -6.72 -0.40
CA GLU A 15 7.83 -7.67 -0.07
C GLU A 15 8.82 -7.03 0.91
N LYS A 16 9.45 -7.81 1.80
CA LYS A 16 10.55 -7.32 2.62
C LYS A 16 11.83 -7.25 1.81
N GLU A 17 12.58 -6.15 1.90
CA GLU A 17 13.90 -6.01 1.25
C GLU A 17 15.01 -5.76 2.27
N ASN A 18 16.22 -6.22 1.97
CA ASN A 18 17.37 -5.95 2.83
C ASN A 18 17.75 -4.46 2.76
N GLY A 19 17.20 -3.64 3.65
CA GLY A 19 17.53 -2.22 3.77
C GLY A 19 16.43 -1.39 4.43
N ILE A 20 16.71 -0.09 4.62
CA ILE A 20 15.73 0.90 5.10
C ILE A 20 15.25 1.68 3.87
N ALA A 21 14.45 1.04 3.02
CA ALA A 21 13.88 1.71 1.86
C ALA A 21 12.36 1.56 1.90
N GLN A 22 11.68 2.67 2.18
CA GLN A 22 10.24 2.75 1.99
C GLN A 22 9.90 2.49 0.52
N LYS A 23 8.80 1.79 0.28
CA LYS A 23 8.38 1.39 -1.08
C LYS A 23 7.25 2.27 -1.57
N LEU A 24 7.46 2.95 -2.70
CA LEU A 24 6.41 3.76 -3.32
C LEU A 24 5.40 2.87 -4.02
N CYS A 25 4.16 2.96 -3.57
CA CYS A 25 3.03 2.24 -4.13
C CYS A 25 1.96 3.21 -4.60
N ILE A 26 1.10 2.70 -5.48
CA ILE A 26 -0.23 3.25 -5.69
C ILE A 26 -1.20 2.35 -4.93
N VAL A 27 -1.99 2.94 -4.04
CA VAL A 27 -2.92 2.26 -3.16
C VAL A 27 -4.36 2.60 -3.52
N ARG A 28 -5.27 1.65 -3.32
CA ARG A 28 -6.72 1.86 -3.36
C ARG A 28 -7.24 1.95 -1.94
N ILE A 29 -7.64 3.16 -1.55
CA ILE A 29 -8.17 3.47 -0.23
C ILE A 29 -9.69 3.43 -0.22
N ARG A 30 -10.23 3.19 0.97
CA ARG A 30 -11.64 3.33 1.31
C ARG A 30 -11.75 4.21 2.54
N PHE A 31 -12.54 5.28 2.46
CA PHE A 31 -12.68 6.27 3.52
C PHE A 31 -14.11 6.78 3.61
N LEU A 32 -14.49 7.36 4.76
CA LEU A 32 -15.77 8.06 4.92
C LEU A 32 -15.60 9.52 4.52
N ASN A 33 -16.42 9.99 3.58
CA ASN A 33 -16.42 11.41 3.21
C ASN A 33 -17.10 12.28 4.30
N ASN A 34 -17.09 13.60 4.13
CA ASN A 34 -17.72 14.55 5.06
C ASN A 34 -19.25 14.38 5.20
N CYS A 35 -19.89 13.61 4.32
CA CYS A 35 -21.32 13.29 4.39
C CYS A 35 -21.59 11.94 5.06
N GLY A 36 -20.55 11.23 5.52
CA GLY A 36 -20.66 9.89 6.10
C GLY A 36 -20.84 8.78 5.08
N GLU A 37 -20.55 9.03 3.80
CA GLU A 37 -20.66 8.04 2.74
C GLU A 37 -19.32 7.33 2.52
N LEU A 38 -19.38 6.01 2.35
CA LEU A 38 -18.21 5.20 2.05
C LEU A 38 -17.75 5.45 0.61
N CYS A 39 -16.57 6.04 0.47
CA CYS A 39 -15.95 6.39 -0.79
C CYS A 39 -14.69 5.55 -1.02
N GLU A 40 -14.25 5.47 -2.27
CA GLU A 40 -13.01 4.80 -2.65
C GLU A 40 -12.21 5.72 -3.57
N SER A 41 -10.88 5.68 -3.45
CA SER A 41 -9.97 6.46 -4.28
C SER A 41 -8.67 5.69 -4.54
N THR A 42 -7.89 6.19 -5.50
CA THR A 42 -6.54 5.70 -5.77
C THR A 42 -5.54 6.84 -5.56
N THR A 43 -4.49 6.60 -4.77
CA THR A 43 -3.49 7.60 -4.39
C THR A 43 -2.10 6.97 -4.26
N TYR A 44 -1.08 7.79 -4.11
CA TYR A 44 0.27 7.34 -3.80
C TYR A 44 0.44 7.17 -2.29
N ASP A 45 1.22 6.18 -1.90
CA ASP A 45 1.64 5.97 -0.51
C ASP A 45 3.01 5.27 -0.45
N TRP A 46 3.68 5.39 0.69
CA TRP A 46 4.92 4.72 1.00
C TRP A 46 4.69 3.64 2.05
N TYR A 47 5.04 2.40 1.72
CA TYR A 47 5.05 1.31 2.70
C TYR A 47 6.39 1.24 3.41
N ASP A 48 6.38 1.35 4.73
CA ASP A 48 7.54 1.13 5.59
C ASP A 48 7.43 -0.25 6.24
N GLU A 49 8.23 -1.21 5.77
CA GLU A 49 8.23 -2.59 6.28
C GLU A 49 8.83 -2.73 7.68
N HIS A 50 9.46 -1.67 8.21
CA HIS A 50 10.08 -1.61 9.53
C HIS A 50 9.39 -0.60 10.47
N ALA A 51 8.14 -0.21 10.18
CA ALA A 51 7.41 0.82 10.91
C ALA A 51 7.30 0.53 12.42
N GLU A 52 6.86 -0.67 12.79
CA GLU A 52 6.69 -1.07 14.20
C GLU A 52 7.27 -2.47 14.45
N PHE A 53 8.03 -2.63 15.53
CA PHE A 53 8.50 -3.96 15.97
C PHE A 53 7.45 -4.61 16.88
N ASP A 54 6.93 -5.77 16.50
CA ASP A 54 5.97 -6.54 17.28
C ASP A 54 6.67 -7.69 18.03
N GLU A 55 6.78 -7.53 19.35
CA GLU A 55 7.42 -8.50 20.26
C GLU A 55 6.74 -9.88 20.28
N TRP A 56 5.46 -9.99 19.90
CA TRP A 56 4.74 -11.27 19.89
C TRP A 56 5.15 -12.15 18.73
N ILE A 57 5.50 -11.54 17.59
CA ILE A 57 5.94 -12.23 16.38
C ILE A 57 7.45 -12.12 16.15
N ASP A 58 8.17 -11.39 17.02
CA ASP A 58 9.61 -11.14 16.95
C ASP A 58 10.05 -10.60 15.57
N ASP A 59 9.22 -9.71 15.00
CA ASP A 59 9.39 -9.18 13.65
C ASP A 59 8.77 -7.79 13.53
N TYR A 60 9.11 -7.06 12.47
CA TYR A 60 8.48 -5.80 12.13
C TYR A 60 7.16 -6.00 11.39
N VAL A 61 6.17 -5.22 11.80
CA VAL A 61 4.90 -4.98 11.14
C VAL A 61 5.05 -3.71 10.31
N GLY A 62 4.74 -3.82 9.02
CA GLY A 62 4.82 -2.68 8.13
C GLY A 62 3.55 -1.83 8.14
N GLU A 63 3.74 -0.54 7.88
CA GLU A 63 2.66 0.45 7.85
C GLU A 63 2.75 1.32 6.60
N TRP A 64 1.58 1.82 6.18
CA TRP A 64 1.49 2.87 5.17
C TRP A 64 1.73 4.23 5.83
N SER A 65 2.39 5.14 5.12
CA SER A 65 2.85 6.40 5.68
C SER A 65 1.76 7.47 5.74
N GLU A 66 0.83 7.46 4.77
CA GLU A 66 -0.17 8.52 4.62
C GLU A 66 -1.60 8.05 4.96
N HIS A 67 -1.84 6.74 5.06
CA HIS A 67 -3.15 6.15 5.31
C HIS A 67 -3.08 5.05 6.36
N ASP A 68 -4.19 4.81 7.06
CA ASP A 68 -4.26 3.69 8.00
C ASP A 68 -4.34 2.36 7.23
N ASN A 69 -3.77 1.31 7.80
CA ASN A 69 -3.74 -0.04 7.19
C ASN A 69 -5.15 -0.56 6.84
N ASP A 70 -6.19 -0.17 7.59
CA ASP A 70 -7.58 -0.59 7.37
C ASP A 70 -8.29 0.22 6.27
N GLU A 71 -7.75 1.37 5.86
CA GLU A 71 -8.22 2.12 4.69
C GLU A 71 -7.78 1.45 3.39
N ILE A 72 -6.67 0.70 3.39
CA ILE A 72 -6.07 0.11 2.19
C ILE A 72 -6.74 -1.21 1.82
N THR A 73 -7.30 -1.26 0.61
CA THR A 73 -7.90 -2.49 0.07
C THR A 73 -6.98 -3.23 -0.90
N HIS A 74 -6.24 -2.49 -1.73
CA HIS A 74 -5.36 -3.03 -2.76
C HIS A 74 -4.18 -2.09 -3.01
N TRP A 75 -3.09 -2.61 -3.56
CA TRP A 75 -1.92 -1.82 -3.94
C TRP A 75 -1.19 -2.38 -5.17
N ILE A 76 -0.32 -1.58 -5.76
CA ILE A 76 0.60 -1.94 -6.84
C ILE A 76 1.88 -1.11 -6.67
N TYR A 77 3.06 -1.62 -7.04
CA TYR A 77 4.26 -0.78 -7.03
C TYR A 77 4.14 0.30 -8.11
N ALA A 78 4.64 1.50 -7.83
CA ALA A 78 4.51 2.62 -8.77
C ALA A 78 5.28 2.38 -10.09
N ASP A 79 6.35 1.58 -10.05
CA ASP A 79 7.16 1.20 -11.21
C ASP A 79 6.53 0.09 -12.07
N GLU A 80 5.49 -0.59 -11.59
CA GLU A 80 4.70 -1.55 -12.36
C GLU A 80 3.67 -0.87 -13.27
N ILE A 81 3.48 0.45 -13.14
CA ILE A 81 2.59 1.20 -14.03
C ILE A 81 3.27 1.36 -15.39
N PRO A 82 2.64 0.90 -16.49
CA PRO A 82 3.23 1.01 -17.81
C PRO A 82 3.42 2.47 -18.20
N LEU A 83 4.60 2.79 -18.74
CA LEU A 83 4.87 4.08 -19.35
C LEU A 83 3.97 4.28 -20.59
N PRO A 84 3.59 5.53 -20.90
CA PRO A 84 2.84 5.81 -22.13
C PRO A 84 3.65 5.37 -23.36
N GLU A 85 2.93 4.87 -24.37
CA GLU A 85 3.54 4.59 -25.68
C GLU A 85 3.97 5.92 -26.33
N GLY A 86 5.20 5.97 -26.82
CA GLY A 86 5.80 7.14 -27.48
C GLY A 86 5.45 7.26 -28.96
#